data_AF-A0A2N9G1D8-F1
#
_entry.id   AF-A0A2N9G1D8-F1
#
_cell.length_a   1.000
_cell.length_b   1.000
_cell.length_c   1.000
_cell.angle_alpha   90.00
_cell.angle_beta   90.00
_cell.angle_gamma   90.00
#
_symmetry.space_group_name_H-M   'P 1'
#
loop_
_entity.id
_entity.type
_entity.pdbx_description
1 polymer ?
#
loop_
_entity_poly.entity_id
_entity_poly.type
_entity_poly.pdbx_seq_one_letter_code
_entity_poly.pdbx_strand_id
1 'polypeptide(L)'
;MFGFSPYGPYWCQVRNMAMLEVLSNHRLEMLKDIREAEVNDSIKDIYELLGNNNNNNKVLVEMERWFGHTTLNVVFRMVIGKRFGGAMTKDEKDRNDQCRKALREFFDLTGAFVVSNALPYLRWLDVGGYEKAMKKTAKELDHMAQGWLEEHK
;
A
#
# COMPACT_ATOMS: atom_id res chain seq x y z
N MET A 1 -4.09 -13.59 -2.20
CA MET A 1 -3.97 -12.87 -0.90
C MET A 1 -4.88 -13.51 0.13
N PHE A 2 -4.41 -13.71 1.37
CA PHE A 2 -5.21 -14.33 2.44
C PHE A 2 -6.45 -13.50 2.81
N GLY A 3 -6.44 -12.17 2.62
CA GLY A 3 -7.58 -11.30 2.90
C GLY A 3 -8.85 -11.61 2.07
N PHE A 4 -8.71 -12.26 0.92
CA PHE A 4 -9.82 -12.71 0.08
C PHE A 4 -10.00 -14.24 0.10
N SER A 5 -9.26 -14.95 0.95
CA SER A 5 -9.40 -16.41 1.07
C SER A 5 -10.68 -16.75 1.80
N PRO A 6 -11.41 -17.81 1.40
CA PRO A 6 -12.47 -18.35 2.21
C PRO A 6 -11.92 -18.81 3.57
N TYR A 7 -12.80 -18.83 4.58
CA TYR A 7 -12.46 -19.32 5.91
C TYR A 7 -11.99 -20.78 5.84
N GLY A 8 -10.89 -21.09 6.52
CA GLY A 8 -10.32 -22.42 6.56
C GLY A 8 -8.98 -22.45 7.30
N PRO A 9 -8.33 -23.63 7.41
CA PRO A 9 -7.07 -23.77 8.14
C PRO A 9 -5.98 -22.82 7.68
N TYR A 10 -5.82 -22.64 6.36
CA TYR A 10 -4.88 -21.69 5.76
C TYR A 10 -5.14 -20.24 6.22
N TRP A 11 -6.39 -19.77 6.10
CA TRP A 11 -6.76 -18.42 6.51
C TRP A 11 -6.51 -18.20 8.01
N CYS A 12 -6.90 -19.16 8.85
CA CYS A 12 -6.68 -19.09 10.30
C CYS A 12 -5.19 -18.99 10.64
N GLN A 13 -4.36 -19.81 9.98
CA GLN A 13 -2.91 -19.83 10.23
C GLN A 13 -2.24 -18.51 9.83
N VAL A 14 -2.50 -18.02 8.61
CA VAL A 14 -1.89 -16.78 8.12
C VAL A 14 -2.38 -15.58 8.94
N ARG A 15 -3.67 -15.54 9.30
CA ARG A 15 -4.21 -14.49 10.18
C ARG A 15 -3.54 -14.53 11.55
N ASN A 16 -3.34 -15.70 12.15
CA ASN A 16 -2.69 -15.82 13.45
C ASN A 16 -1.23 -15.31 13.39
N MET A 17 -0.48 -15.66 12.34
CA MET A 17 0.87 -15.15 12.12
C MET A 17 0.89 -13.62 12.00
N ALA A 18 0.02 -13.03 11.16
CA ALA A 18 -0.07 -11.58 11.01
C ALA A 18 -0.42 -10.87 12.34
N MET A 19 -1.34 -11.46 13.12
CA MET A 19 -1.72 -10.93 14.43
C MET A 19 -0.58 -10.96 15.43
N LEU A 20 0.20 -12.03 15.47
CA LEU A 20 1.30 -12.17 16.43
C LEU A 20 2.51 -11.33 16.05
N GLU A 21 2.90 -11.36 14.77
CA GLU A 21 4.17 -10.78 14.31
C GLU A 21 4.08 -9.31 13.94
N VAL A 22 2.90 -8.82 13.53
CA VAL A 22 2.75 -7.43 13.06
C VAL A 22 1.81 -6.64 13.96
N LEU A 23 0.68 -7.22 14.36
CA LEU A 23 -0.42 -6.48 14.99
C LEU A 23 -0.57 -6.75 16.50
N SER A 24 0.36 -7.46 17.12
CA SER A 24 0.29 -7.70 18.57
C SER A 24 0.64 -6.43 19.32
N ASN A 25 0.07 -6.24 20.51
CA ASN A 25 0.34 -5.04 21.34
C ASN A 25 1.84 -4.83 21.57
N HIS A 26 2.58 -5.91 21.79
CA HIS A 26 4.03 -5.86 21.97
C HIS A 26 4.75 -5.38 20.70
N ARG A 27 4.39 -5.93 19.52
CA ARG A 27 4.97 -5.51 18.23
C ARG A 27 4.62 -4.07 17.89
N LEU A 28 3.38 -3.66 18.16
CA LEU A 28 2.96 -2.27 17.98
C LEU A 28 3.78 -1.34 18.88
N GLU A 29 3.98 -1.66 20.15
CA GLU A 29 4.81 -0.84 21.05
C GLU A 29 6.25 -0.74 20.55
N MET A 30 6.85 -1.86 20.13
CA MET A 30 8.20 -1.87 19.54
C MET A 30 8.31 -1.01 18.26
N LEU A 31 7.26 -0.95 17.45
CA LEU A 31 7.21 -0.20 16.19
C LEU A 31 6.61 1.20 16.37
N LYS A 32 6.40 1.66 17.60
CA LYS A 32 5.82 2.98 17.90
C LYS A 32 6.67 4.11 17.35
N ASP A 33 7.98 4.06 17.58
CA ASP A 33 8.91 5.10 17.14
C ASP A 33 8.90 5.26 15.61
N ILE A 34 8.73 4.16 14.87
CA ILE A 34 8.64 4.19 13.40
C ILE A 34 7.39 4.95 12.95
N ARG A 35 6.25 4.72 13.62
CA ARG A 35 4.99 5.40 13.31
C ARG A 35 5.09 6.90 13.60
N GLU A 36 5.65 7.25 14.75
CA GLU A 36 5.86 8.65 15.14
C GLU A 36 6.83 9.36 14.18
N ALA A 37 7.93 8.70 13.79
CA ALA A 37 8.89 9.25 12.83
C ALA A 37 8.25 9.50 11.46
N GLU A 38 7.48 8.55 10.90
CA GLU A 38 6.84 8.72 9.60
C GLU A 38 5.76 9.81 9.59
N VAL A 39 4.99 9.93 10.68
CA VAL A 39 4.00 11.00 10.82
C VAL A 39 4.70 12.36 10.96
N ASN A 40 5.75 12.45 11.78
CA ASN A 40 6.53 13.68 11.94
C ASN A 40 7.18 14.13 10.63
N ASP A 41 7.75 13.20 9.86
CA ASP A 41 8.29 13.51 8.54
C ASP A 41 7.19 14.02 7.59
N SER A 42 6.02 13.39 7.59
CA SER A 42 4.90 13.80 6.73
C SER A 42 4.31 15.16 7.12
N ILE A 43 4.41 15.54 8.39
CA ILE A 43 4.07 16.87 8.90
C ILE A 43 5.15 17.88 8.50
N LYS A 44 6.42 17.51 8.60
CA LYS A 44 7.55 18.34 8.20
C LYS A 44 7.46 18.71 6.71
N ASP A 45 7.07 17.78 5.85
CA ASP A 45 6.83 18.03 4.42
C ASP A 45 5.80 19.16 4.21
N ILE A 46 4.74 19.23 5.03
CA ILE A 46 3.74 20.32 4.98
C ILE A 46 4.39 21.66 5.40
N TYR A 47 5.19 21.66 6.46
CA TYR A 47 5.88 22.86 6.92
C TYR A 47 6.90 23.38 5.89
N GLU A 48 7.59 22.49 5.18
CA GLU A 48 8.50 22.87 4.10
C GLU A 48 7.75 23.48 2.90
N LEU A 49 6.60 22.89 2.53
CA LEU A 49 5.71 23.48 1.52
C LEU A 49 5.22 24.87 1.93
N LEU A 50 4.98 25.08 3.23
CA LEU A 50 4.58 26.38 3.78
C LEU A 50 5.72 27.41 3.70
N GLY A 51 6.94 27.01 4.09
CA GLY A 51 8.12 27.88 4.07
C GLY A 51 8.56 28.30 2.66
N ASN A 52 8.31 27.46 1.66
CA ASN A 52 8.62 27.76 0.26
C ASN A 52 7.54 28.63 -0.42
N ASN A 53 6.36 28.79 0.19
CA ASN A 53 5.25 29.54 -0.40
C ASN A 53 5.33 31.03 -0.01
N ASN A 54 5.98 31.84 -0.86
CA ASN A 54 6.17 33.29 -0.63
C ASN A 54 4.86 34.10 -0.57
N ASN A 55 3.71 33.53 -0.98
CA ASN A 55 2.42 34.21 -0.97
C ASN A 55 1.51 33.67 0.13
N ASN A 56 1.33 34.46 1.19
CA ASN A 56 0.25 34.40 2.19
C ASN A 56 0.28 33.31 3.28
N ASN A 57 1.40 32.62 3.55
CA ASN A 57 1.49 31.64 4.65
C ASN A 57 0.34 30.61 4.65
N LYS A 58 -0.14 30.21 3.47
CA LYS A 58 -1.22 29.24 3.30
C LYS A 58 -0.80 28.20 2.27
N VAL A 59 -1.01 26.94 2.58
CA VAL A 59 -0.78 25.80 1.68
C VAL A 59 -2.08 25.05 1.54
N LEU A 60 -2.46 24.77 0.30
CA LEU A 60 -3.56 23.86 0.02
C LEU A 60 -2.99 22.43 -0.01
N VAL A 61 -3.43 21.59 0.92
CA VAL A 61 -3.02 20.18 0.99
C VAL A 61 -4.21 19.31 0.62
N GLU A 62 -4.01 18.41 -0.35
CA GLU A 62 -4.98 17.36 -0.68
C GLU A 62 -4.93 16.28 0.42
N MET A 63 -5.83 16.39 1.39
CA MET A 63 -5.80 15.54 2.60
C MET A 63 -5.94 14.05 2.28
N GLU A 64 -6.72 13.67 1.28
CA GLU A 64 -6.88 12.26 0.86
C GLU A 64 -5.54 11.67 0.43
N ARG A 65 -4.82 12.38 -0.45
CA ARG A 65 -3.49 11.97 -0.91
C ARG A 65 -2.48 11.95 0.24
N TRP A 66 -2.55 12.93 1.14
CA TRP A 66 -1.66 13.01 2.29
C TRP A 66 -1.88 11.83 3.24
N PHE A 67 -3.11 11.55 3.67
CA PHE A 67 -3.42 10.41 4.53
C PHE A 67 -3.07 9.08 3.87
N GLY A 68 -3.38 8.91 2.58
CA GLY A 68 -3.01 7.71 1.83
C GLY A 68 -1.49 7.51 1.80
N HIS A 69 -0.73 8.57 1.54
CA HIS A 69 0.73 8.52 1.51
C HIS A 69 1.34 8.18 2.87
N THR A 70 0.92 8.88 3.92
CA THR A 70 1.41 8.66 5.29
C THR A 70 1.08 7.24 5.76
N THR A 71 -0.14 6.76 5.50
CA THR A 71 -0.57 5.41 5.89
C THR A 71 0.26 4.34 5.17
N LEU A 72 0.47 4.48 3.86
CA LEU A 72 1.30 3.54 3.11
C LEU A 72 2.75 3.54 3.59
N ASN A 73 3.35 4.71 3.85
CA ASN A 73 4.70 4.79 4.40
C ASN A 73 4.81 4.05 5.75
N VAL A 74 3.86 4.28 6.66
CA VAL A 74 3.83 3.60 7.96
C VAL A 74 3.74 2.08 7.78
N VAL A 75 2.80 1.59 6.98
CA VAL A 75 2.61 0.15 6.76
C VAL A 75 3.85 -0.47 6.11
N PHE A 76 4.40 0.15 5.07
CA PHE A 76 5.60 -0.34 4.39
C PHE A 76 6.80 -0.39 5.31
N ARG A 77 7.01 0.65 6.12
CA ARG A 77 8.15 0.70 7.03
C ARG A 77 8.01 -0.26 8.20
N MET A 78 6.79 -0.54 8.65
CA MET A 78 6.53 -1.56 9.66
C MET A 78 6.71 -3.00 9.14
N VAL A 79 6.27 -3.29 7.91
CA VAL A 79 6.22 -4.67 7.38
C VAL A 79 7.48 -5.04 6.61
N ILE A 80 7.99 -4.13 5.77
CA ILE A 80 9.13 -4.37 4.85
C ILE A 80 10.40 -3.69 5.39
N GLY A 81 10.29 -2.76 6.34
CA GLY A 81 11.43 -1.99 6.85
C GLY A 81 11.89 -0.86 5.92
N LYS A 82 11.21 -0.64 4.78
CA LYS A 82 11.55 0.37 3.77
C LYS A 82 10.46 1.45 3.67
N ARG A 83 10.86 2.67 3.33
CA ARG A 83 9.93 3.79 3.09
C ARG A 83 9.37 3.73 1.68
N PHE A 84 8.10 4.06 1.53
CA PHE A 84 7.38 4.07 0.26
C PHE A 84 7.62 5.40 -0.49
N GLY A 85 8.75 5.50 -1.20
CA GLY A 85 9.15 6.71 -1.93
C GLY A 85 10.33 7.50 -1.37
N GLY A 86 11.20 6.87 -0.56
CA GLY A 86 12.43 7.50 -0.07
C GLY A 86 13.43 7.81 -1.18
N ALA A 87 14.38 8.72 -0.90
CA ALA A 87 15.50 9.04 -1.78
C ALA A 87 16.29 7.75 -2.08
N MET A 88 16.24 7.33 -3.32
CA MET A 88 16.73 6.05 -3.78
C MET A 88 17.45 6.22 -5.11
N THR A 89 18.25 5.21 -5.47
CA THR A 89 18.92 5.16 -6.78
C THR A 89 17.89 5.20 -7.92
N LYS A 90 18.29 5.57 -9.15
CA LYS A 90 17.35 5.68 -10.29
C LYS A 90 16.53 4.40 -10.50
N ASP A 91 17.16 3.23 -10.37
CA ASP A 91 16.49 1.93 -10.54
C ASP A 91 15.47 1.62 -9.44
N GLU A 92 15.76 2.01 -8.20
CA GLU A 92 14.85 1.84 -7.07
C GLU A 92 13.67 2.84 -7.12
N LYS A 93 13.88 4.03 -7.68
CA LYS A 93 12.82 5.02 -7.88
C LYS A 93 11.77 4.53 -8.87
N ASP A 94 12.19 3.94 -9.99
CA ASP A 94 11.28 3.37 -11.00
C ASP A 94 10.50 2.18 -10.42
N ARG A 95 11.16 1.30 -9.66
CA ARG A 95 10.48 0.19 -8.95
C ARG A 95 9.45 0.69 -7.94
N ASN A 96 9.77 1.74 -7.19
CA ASN A 96 8.86 2.31 -6.21
C ASN A 96 7.67 3.02 -6.86
N ASP A 97 7.85 3.71 -7.98
CA ASP A 97 6.74 4.32 -8.72
C ASP A 97 5.83 3.26 -9.35
N GLN A 98 6.40 2.15 -9.85
CA GLN A 98 5.60 1.01 -10.30
C GLN A 98 4.83 0.37 -9.15
N CYS A 99 5.46 0.21 -7.98
CA CYS A 99 4.84 -0.26 -6.75
C CYS A 99 3.66 0.62 -6.31
N ARG A 100 3.85 1.94 -6.34
CA ARG A 100 2.80 2.92 -6.08
C ARG A 100 1.62 2.78 -7.01
N LYS A 101 1.90 2.65 -8.30
CA LYS A 101 0.88 2.50 -9.32
C LYS A 101 0.08 1.21 -9.13
N ALA A 102 0.77 0.09 -8.94
CA ALA A 102 0.13 -1.22 -8.74
C ALA A 102 -0.74 -1.22 -7.47
N LEU A 103 -0.31 -0.61 -6.38
CA LEU A 103 -1.12 -0.49 -5.16
C LEU A 103 -2.34 0.40 -5.34
N ARG A 104 -2.19 1.55 -6.02
CA ARG A 104 -3.33 2.42 -6.32
C ARG A 104 -4.35 1.68 -7.18
N GLU A 105 -3.90 1.05 -8.26
CA GLU A 105 -4.76 0.21 -9.11
C GLU A 105 -5.43 -0.91 -8.29
N PHE A 106 -4.72 -1.52 -7.35
CA PHE A 106 -5.29 -2.54 -6.48
C PHE A 106 -6.40 -2.00 -5.59
N PHE A 107 -6.23 -0.84 -4.94
CA PHE A 107 -7.28 -0.23 -4.13
C PHE A 107 -8.48 0.20 -4.98
N ASP A 108 -8.23 0.80 -6.14
CA ASP A 108 -9.27 1.21 -7.09
C ASP A 108 -10.09 0.01 -7.57
N LEU A 109 -9.43 -1.09 -7.94
CA LEU A 109 -10.07 -2.33 -8.39
C LEU A 109 -10.78 -3.08 -7.26
N THR A 110 -10.28 -2.99 -6.02
CA THR A 110 -10.92 -3.64 -4.86
C THR A 110 -12.28 -3.00 -4.55
N GLY A 111 -12.41 -1.69 -4.74
CA GLY A 111 -13.67 -0.95 -4.57
C GLY A 111 -14.59 -0.95 -5.79
N ALA A 112 -14.13 -1.44 -6.95
CA ALA A 112 -14.87 -1.36 -8.20
C ALA A 112 -16.08 -2.30 -8.23
N PHE A 113 -17.21 -1.80 -8.72
CA PHE A 113 -18.36 -2.64 -9.01
C PHE A 113 -18.14 -3.38 -10.34
N VAL A 114 -17.93 -4.70 -10.25
CA VAL A 114 -17.78 -5.55 -11.44
C VAL A 114 -19.11 -6.22 -11.77
N VAL A 115 -19.59 -6.05 -13.01
CA VAL A 115 -20.86 -6.64 -13.49
C VAL A 115 -20.88 -8.16 -13.31
N SER A 116 -19.74 -8.83 -13.45
CA SER A 116 -19.62 -10.28 -13.22
C SER A 116 -19.92 -10.71 -11.78
N ASN A 117 -19.83 -9.81 -10.80
CA ASN A 117 -20.19 -10.11 -9.41
C ASN A 117 -21.71 -10.20 -9.25
N ALA A 118 -22.46 -9.41 -10.02
CA ALA A 118 -23.93 -9.45 -10.04
C ALA A 118 -24.46 -10.54 -10.99
N LEU A 119 -23.82 -10.70 -12.16
CA LEU A 119 -24.23 -11.62 -13.23
C LEU A 119 -23.06 -12.55 -13.61
N PRO A 120 -22.85 -13.67 -12.87
CA PRO A 120 -21.69 -14.54 -13.04
C PRO A 120 -21.53 -15.12 -14.45
N TYR A 121 -22.63 -15.32 -15.18
CA TYR A 121 -22.62 -15.86 -16.54
C TYR A 121 -22.09 -14.88 -17.60
N LEU A 122 -21.99 -13.58 -17.30
CA LEU A 122 -21.37 -12.57 -18.18
C LEU A 122 -19.86 -12.40 -17.91
N ARG A 123 -19.29 -13.20 -17.00
CA ARG A 123 -17.88 -13.07 -16.61
C ARG A 123 -16.90 -13.22 -17.78
N TRP A 124 -17.21 -14.09 -18.75
CA TRP A 124 -16.35 -14.33 -19.91
C TRP A 124 -16.20 -13.11 -20.82
N LEU A 125 -17.16 -12.17 -20.80
CA LEU A 125 -17.12 -10.94 -21.59
C LEU A 125 -16.18 -9.90 -20.98
N ASP A 126 -15.85 -10.01 -19.69
CA ASP A 126 -15.06 -9.02 -18.94
C ASP A 126 -15.53 -7.58 -19.24
N VAL A 127 -16.82 -7.31 -19.05
CA VAL A 127 -17.43 -6.01 -19.38
C VAL A 127 -16.74 -4.91 -18.55
N GLY A 128 -15.95 -4.07 -19.22
CA GLY A 128 -15.13 -3.02 -18.59
C GLY A 128 -13.66 -3.41 -18.36
N GLY A 129 -13.23 -4.63 -18.69
CA GLY A 129 -11.83 -5.07 -18.63
C GLY A 129 -11.29 -5.26 -17.21
N TYR A 130 -12.16 -5.31 -16.20
CA TYR A 130 -11.81 -5.35 -14.79
C TYR A 130 -11.06 -6.63 -14.42
N GLU A 131 -11.49 -7.80 -14.91
CA GLU A 131 -10.82 -9.07 -14.58
C GLU A 131 -9.40 -9.12 -15.18
N LYS A 132 -9.23 -8.60 -16.40
CA LYS A 132 -7.90 -8.45 -17.01
C LYS A 132 -7.02 -7.47 -16.23
N ALA A 133 -7.56 -6.34 -15.79
CA ALA A 133 -6.85 -5.36 -14.97
C ALA A 133 -6.42 -5.97 -13.64
N MET A 134 -7.34 -6.62 -12.92
CA MET A 134 -7.05 -7.32 -11.65
C MET A 134 -5.94 -8.35 -11.81
N LYS A 135 -5.96 -9.18 -12.88
CA LYS A 135 -4.90 -10.17 -13.13
C LYS A 135 -3.55 -9.51 -13.39
N LYS A 136 -3.52 -8.38 -14.10
CA LYS A 136 -2.28 -7.63 -14.35
C LYS A 136 -1.72 -7.05 -13.05
N THR A 137 -2.54 -6.31 -12.31
CA THR A 137 -2.14 -5.69 -11.03
C THR A 137 -1.71 -6.75 -10.01
N ALA A 138 -2.38 -7.89 -9.95
CA ALA A 138 -1.98 -9.01 -9.09
C ALA A 138 -0.59 -9.54 -9.42
N LYS A 139 -0.24 -9.68 -10.71
CA LYS A 139 1.10 -10.10 -11.13
C LYS A 139 2.18 -9.09 -10.76
N GLU A 140 1.89 -7.80 -10.91
CA GLU A 140 2.84 -6.74 -10.54
C GLU A 140 3.10 -6.74 -9.02
N LEU A 141 2.06 -6.84 -8.20
CA LEU A 141 2.19 -6.95 -6.75
C LEU A 141 2.91 -8.23 -6.30
N ASP A 142 2.65 -9.36 -6.95
CA ASP A 142 3.30 -10.64 -6.66
C ASP A 142 4.80 -10.59 -6.96
N HIS A 143 5.18 -10.03 -8.12
CA HIS A 143 6.58 -9.83 -8.48
C HIS A 143 7.32 -8.92 -7.48
N MET A 144 6.66 -7.88 -6.98
CA MET A 144 7.23 -6.99 -5.97
C MET A 144 7.41 -7.70 -4.62
N ALA A 145 6.40 -8.44 -4.15
CA ALA A 145 6.49 -9.19 -2.91
C ALA A 145 7.60 -10.26 -2.98
N GLN A 146 7.74 -10.92 -4.14
CA GLN A 146 8.82 -11.85 -4.40
C GLN A 146 10.19 -11.17 -4.33
N GLY A 147 10.33 -9.98 -4.92
CA GLY A 147 11.56 -9.19 -4.83
C GLY A 147 11.94 -8.85 -3.38
N TRP A 148 10.98 -8.42 -2.56
CA TRP A 148 11.24 -8.16 -1.14
C TRP A 148 11.60 -9.43 -0.36
N LEU A 149 10.98 -10.55 -0.69
CA LEU A 149 11.29 -11.83 -0.05
C LEU A 149 12.72 -12.28 -0.35
N GLU A 150 13.17 -12.10 -1.59
CA GLU A 150 14.53 -12.44 -2.01
C GLU A 150 15.59 -11.54 -1.37
N GLU A 151 15.29 -10.26 -1.14
CA GLU A 151 16.19 -9.33 -0.43
C GLU A 151 16.40 -9.70 1.05
N HIS A 152 15.43 -10.38 1.68
CA HIS A 152 15.45 -10.76 3.10
C HIS A 152 15.84 -12.22 3.34
N LYS A 153 16.30 -12.93 2.31
CA LYS A 153 16.72 -14.32 2.37
C LYS A 153 18.21 -14.43 2.67
#